data_AF-A0A6A4I9F9-F1
#
_entry.id   AF-A0A6A4I9F9-F1
#
_cell.length_a   1.000
_cell.length_b   1.000
_cell.length_c   1.000
_cell.angle_alpha   90.00
_cell.angle_beta   90.00
_cell.angle_gamma   90.00
#
_symmetry.space_group_name_H-M   'P 1'
#
loop_
_entity.id
_entity.type
_entity.pdbx_description
1 polymer ?
#
loop_
_entity_poly.entity_id
_entity_poly.type
_entity_poly.pdbx_seq_one_letter_code
_entity_poly.pdbx_strand_id
1 'polypeptide(L)'
;MSQEQMKLEIAALGFATFENIYTLIFVGVLNGLYLLAFGICMHIVLTTKRNGKANQLMIALLVASFLMTVLFFIGYLMLPLVLVEFELMKVLSGGILAQEIAASTQSMLVGAAISETWSVNLSVLIADAFVVWVAWVIWPGNRGFHWTLAVLMLVDIGVSLAVAISSILEAMTNTLDWVQILCSLLVNTVATLSIGYRGRKHHQTTQIVSFRNQRTQVVAILLLLVESGALFGFYPGLSFPRLFEAQKTENYAHAVTGSPLDKATNFLVIVYVYAAGLNPVAIAVLVRLRKNYEQSFHLQENMHAIEHPTNAASLWPEQRTSSTT
;
A
#
# COMPACT_ATOMS: atom_id res chain seq x y z
N MET A 1 -8.62 -46.09 16.63
CA MET A 1 -7.99 -44.87 17.16
C MET A 1 -7.91 -44.99 18.67
N SER A 2 -6.75 -44.77 19.27
CA SER A 2 -6.63 -44.79 20.73
C SER A 2 -7.25 -43.53 21.34
N GLN A 3 -7.68 -43.59 22.60
CA GLN A 3 -8.24 -42.42 23.29
C GLN A 3 -7.26 -41.24 23.36
N GLU A 4 -5.95 -41.53 23.41
CA GLU A 4 -4.89 -40.52 23.39
C GLU A 4 -4.75 -39.83 22.03
N GLN A 5 -4.88 -40.59 20.92
CA GLN A 5 -4.87 -39.99 19.57
C GLN A 5 -6.03 -39.01 19.39
N MET A 6 -7.23 -39.39 19.84
CA MET A 6 -8.40 -38.53 19.76
C MET A 6 -8.23 -37.21 20.53
N LYS A 7 -7.63 -37.25 21.73
CA LYS A 7 -7.34 -36.03 22.49
C LYS A 7 -6.37 -35.11 21.76
N LEU A 8 -5.35 -35.68 21.11
CA LEU A 8 -4.33 -34.93 20.38
C LEU A 8 -4.93 -34.29 19.11
N GLU A 9 -5.79 -35.00 18.40
CA GLU A 9 -6.53 -34.45 17.25
C GLU A 9 -7.45 -33.29 17.65
N ILE A 10 -8.21 -33.43 18.75
CA ILE A 10 -9.06 -32.35 19.27
C ILE A 10 -8.22 -31.13 19.67
N ALA A 11 -7.08 -31.35 20.32
CA ALA A 11 -6.17 -30.27 20.72
C ALA A 11 -5.57 -29.55 19.50
N ALA A 12 -5.14 -30.30 18.48
CA ALA A 12 -4.60 -29.76 17.24
C ALA A 12 -5.64 -28.95 16.47
N LEU A 13 -6.87 -29.46 16.34
CA LEU A 13 -7.99 -28.77 15.73
C LEU A 13 -8.31 -27.47 16.47
N GLY A 14 -8.48 -27.55 17.80
CA GLY A 14 -8.76 -26.37 18.63
C GLY A 14 -7.68 -25.29 18.54
N PHE A 15 -6.41 -25.70 18.45
CA PHE A 15 -5.29 -24.79 18.21
C PHE A 15 -5.42 -24.12 16.84
N ALA A 16 -5.58 -24.88 15.75
CA ALA A 16 -5.74 -24.33 14.41
C ALA A 16 -6.93 -23.36 14.29
N THR A 17 -8.07 -23.70 14.90
CA THR A 17 -9.23 -22.81 14.96
C THR A 17 -8.92 -21.52 15.71
N PHE A 18 -8.24 -21.60 16.85
CA PHE A 18 -7.81 -20.41 17.60
C PHE A 18 -6.89 -19.53 16.73
N GLU A 19 -6.01 -20.13 15.93
CA GLU A 19 -5.11 -19.39 15.06
C GLU A 19 -5.82 -18.59 13.98
N ASN A 20 -6.75 -19.26 13.32
CA ASN A 20 -7.57 -18.65 12.28
C ASN A 20 -8.42 -17.51 12.86
N ILE A 21 -9.00 -17.69 14.06
CA ILE A 21 -9.82 -16.67 14.70
C ILE A 21 -8.99 -15.43 15.07
N TYR A 22 -7.84 -15.58 15.74
CA TYR A 22 -7.06 -14.40 16.12
C TYR A 22 -6.58 -13.65 14.87
N THR A 23 -6.20 -14.37 13.81
CA THR A 23 -5.70 -13.73 12.60
C THR A 23 -6.83 -12.98 11.90
N LEU A 24 -8.04 -13.56 11.90
CA LEU A 24 -9.23 -12.92 11.37
C LEU A 24 -9.60 -11.64 12.15
N ILE A 25 -9.50 -11.67 13.48
CA ILE A 25 -9.72 -10.47 14.31
C ILE A 25 -8.71 -9.39 13.93
N PHE A 26 -7.42 -9.74 13.80
CA PHE A 26 -6.37 -8.81 13.44
C PHE A 26 -6.60 -8.18 12.05
N VAL A 27 -6.86 -9.01 11.04
CA VAL A 27 -7.19 -8.57 9.68
C VAL A 27 -8.44 -7.70 9.67
N GLY A 28 -9.47 -8.07 10.44
CA GLY A 28 -10.70 -7.29 10.58
C GLY A 28 -10.48 -5.90 11.17
N VAL A 29 -9.64 -5.79 12.21
CA VAL A 29 -9.25 -4.49 12.80
C VAL A 29 -8.51 -3.62 11.78
N LEU A 30 -7.52 -4.18 11.08
CA LEU A 30 -6.79 -3.44 10.04
C LEU A 30 -7.69 -3.01 8.88
N ASN A 31 -8.61 -3.87 8.45
CA ASN A 31 -9.61 -3.52 7.46
C ASN A 31 -10.50 -2.37 7.93
N GLY A 32 -10.98 -2.40 9.17
CA GLY A 32 -11.77 -1.32 9.75
C GLY A 32 -11.03 0.03 9.76
N LEU A 33 -9.75 0.01 10.16
CA LEU A 33 -8.88 1.20 10.11
C LEU A 33 -8.69 1.71 8.68
N TYR A 34 -8.46 0.80 7.73
CA TYR A 34 -8.33 1.13 6.32
C TYR A 34 -9.61 1.77 5.76
N LEU A 35 -10.77 1.15 5.98
CA LEU A 35 -12.08 1.67 5.53
C LEU A 35 -12.35 3.07 6.08
N LEU A 36 -12.03 3.31 7.36
CA LEU A 36 -12.16 4.63 7.99
C LEU A 36 -11.25 5.66 7.30
N ALA A 37 -9.96 5.34 7.13
CA ALA A 37 -9.00 6.22 6.48
C ALA A 37 -9.39 6.53 5.02
N PHE A 38 -9.81 5.51 4.28
CA PHE A 38 -10.29 5.64 2.91
C PHE A 38 -11.55 6.51 2.84
N GLY A 39 -12.52 6.32 3.74
CA GLY A 39 -13.73 7.13 3.81
C GLY A 39 -13.45 8.61 4.05
N ILE A 40 -12.55 8.92 5.00
CA ILE A 40 -12.09 10.29 5.26
C ILE A 40 -11.40 10.88 4.01
N CYS A 41 -10.50 10.13 3.39
CA CYS A 41 -9.80 10.55 2.18
C CYS A 41 -10.76 10.85 1.04
N MET A 42 -11.70 9.95 0.76
CA MET A 42 -12.70 10.14 -0.29
C MET A 42 -13.57 11.36 -0.01
N HIS A 43 -13.97 11.60 1.23
CA HIS A 43 -14.70 12.81 1.60
C HIS A 43 -13.90 14.08 1.27
N ILE A 44 -12.62 14.15 1.63
CA ILE A 44 -11.74 15.30 1.34
C ILE A 44 -11.55 15.47 -0.18
N VAL A 45 -11.34 14.37 -0.91
CA VAL A 45 -11.10 14.39 -2.36
C VAL A 45 -12.35 14.83 -3.13
N LEU A 46 -13.53 14.34 -2.74
CA LEU A 46 -14.81 14.62 -3.41
C LEU A 46 -15.35 16.02 -3.11
N THR A 47 -15.18 16.53 -1.90
CA THR A 47 -15.62 17.89 -1.52
C THR A 47 -14.81 18.97 -2.24
N THR A 48 -13.58 18.65 -2.66
CA THR A 48 -12.72 19.61 -3.37
C THR A 48 -13.03 19.63 -4.88
N LYS A 49 -13.91 20.54 -5.34
CA LYS A 49 -14.24 20.72 -6.77
C LYS A 49 -12.97 20.88 -7.63
N ARG A 50 -12.65 19.87 -8.45
CA ARG A 50 -11.59 19.96 -9.48
C ARG A 50 -11.81 18.95 -10.61
N ASN A 51 -12.07 19.45 -11.82
CA ASN A 51 -12.34 18.64 -13.01
C ASN A 51 -11.09 18.35 -13.85
N GLY A 52 -9.93 18.18 -13.21
CA GLY A 52 -8.67 17.90 -13.92
C GLY A 52 -8.46 16.40 -14.17
N LYS A 53 -7.90 16.03 -15.34
CA LYS A 53 -7.52 14.64 -15.66
C LYS A 53 -6.64 13.97 -14.60
N ALA A 54 -5.70 14.73 -14.00
CA ALA A 54 -4.85 14.22 -12.92
C ALA A 54 -5.64 13.84 -11.66
N ASN A 55 -6.73 14.56 -11.35
CA ASN A 55 -7.59 14.21 -10.22
C ASN A 55 -8.38 12.92 -10.50
N GLN A 56 -8.87 12.76 -11.73
CA GLN A 56 -9.57 11.55 -12.14
C GLN A 56 -8.68 10.31 -12.02
N LEU A 57 -7.41 10.41 -12.46
CA LEU A 57 -6.45 9.33 -12.32
C LEU A 57 -6.18 8.98 -10.84
N MET A 58 -5.99 9.99 -9.98
CA MET A 58 -5.81 9.79 -8.54
C MET A 58 -7.01 9.06 -7.92
N ILE A 59 -8.24 9.48 -8.24
CA ILE A 59 -9.47 8.83 -7.76
C ILE A 59 -9.54 7.39 -8.27
N ALA A 60 -9.22 7.15 -9.55
CA ALA A 60 -9.22 5.81 -10.11
C ALA A 60 -8.23 4.88 -9.39
N LEU A 61 -7.01 5.34 -9.11
CA LEU A 61 -6.02 4.57 -8.34
C LEU A 61 -6.46 4.32 -6.90
N LEU A 62 -7.07 5.29 -6.23
CA LEU A 62 -7.63 5.12 -4.88
C LEU A 62 -8.74 4.07 -4.86
N VAL A 63 -9.67 4.14 -5.81
CA VAL A 63 -10.77 3.16 -5.93
C VAL A 63 -10.23 1.78 -6.27
N ALA A 64 -9.26 1.67 -7.17
CA ALA A 64 -8.62 0.40 -7.50
C ALA A 64 -7.92 -0.20 -6.26
N SER A 65 -7.18 0.60 -5.50
CA SER A 65 -6.54 0.17 -4.25
C SER A 65 -7.59 -0.34 -3.25
N PHE A 66 -8.69 0.38 -3.07
CA PHE A 66 -9.81 -0.03 -2.22
C PHE A 66 -10.41 -1.37 -2.64
N LEU A 67 -10.68 -1.55 -3.93
CA LEU A 67 -11.22 -2.81 -4.45
C LEU A 67 -10.26 -3.97 -4.19
N MET A 68 -8.97 -3.79 -4.41
CA MET A 68 -7.97 -4.85 -4.16
C MET A 68 -7.84 -5.18 -2.67
N THR A 69 -7.85 -4.18 -1.78
CA THR A 69 -7.81 -4.43 -0.33
C THR A 69 -9.07 -5.16 0.16
N VAL A 70 -10.26 -4.82 -0.39
CA VAL A 70 -11.50 -5.53 -0.08
C VAL A 70 -11.49 -6.97 -0.62
N LEU A 71 -11.00 -7.20 -1.84
CA LEU A 71 -10.87 -8.54 -2.41
C LEU A 71 -9.89 -9.40 -1.61
N PHE A 72 -8.78 -8.83 -1.16
CA PHE A 72 -7.86 -9.49 -0.23
C PHE A 72 -8.58 -9.90 1.06
N PHE A 73 -9.32 -8.99 1.69
CA PHE A 73 -10.08 -9.26 2.91
C PHE A 73 -11.12 -10.37 2.72
N ILE A 74 -11.85 -10.36 1.60
CA ILE A 74 -12.84 -11.39 1.26
C ILE A 74 -12.15 -12.75 1.05
N GLY A 75 -11.06 -12.79 0.30
CA GLY A 75 -10.27 -14.01 0.10
C GLY A 75 -9.80 -14.60 1.43
N TYR A 76 -9.31 -13.74 2.31
CA TYR A 76 -8.88 -14.13 3.65
C TYR A 76 -10.01 -14.68 4.54
N LEU A 77 -11.22 -14.10 4.42
CA LEU A 77 -12.41 -14.57 5.14
C LEU A 77 -12.92 -15.93 4.68
N MET A 78 -12.70 -16.30 3.42
CA MET A 78 -13.25 -17.54 2.86
C MET A 78 -12.66 -18.79 3.53
N LEU A 79 -11.36 -18.81 3.81
CA LEU A 79 -10.70 -19.97 4.45
C LEU A 79 -11.36 -20.37 5.80
N PRO A 80 -11.46 -19.49 6.81
CA PRO A 80 -12.08 -19.84 8.08
C PRO A 80 -13.57 -20.14 7.95
N LEU A 81 -14.29 -19.51 7.02
CA LEU A 81 -15.70 -19.80 6.78
C LEU A 81 -15.91 -21.22 6.22
N VAL A 82 -15.09 -21.62 5.24
CA VAL A 82 -15.11 -22.98 4.69
C VAL A 82 -14.70 -23.99 5.75
N LEU A 83 -13.64 -23.72 6.52
CA LEU A 83 -13.23 -24.60 7.62
C LEU A 83 -14.37 -24.78 8.64
N VAL A 84 -15.02 -23.71 9.09
CA VAL A 84 -16.16 -23.80 10.00
C VAL A 84 -17.32 -24.59 9.40
N GLU A 85 -17.65 -24.38 8.13
CA GLU A 85 -18.72 -25.13 7.46
C GLU A 85 -18.41 -26.64 7.40
N PHE A 86 -17.20 -26.99 6.97
CA PHE A 86 -16.84 -28.38 6.80
C PHE A 86 -16.57 -29.03 8.14
N GLU A 87 -15.68 -28.50 8.97
CA GLU A 87 -15.23 -29.10 10.24
C GLU A 87 -16.33 -29.15 11.31
N LEU A 88 -17.16 -28.10 11.42
CA LEU A 88 -18.14 -27.99 12.51
C LEU A 88 -19.57 -28.35 12.10
N MET A 89 -19.97 -28.13 10.84
CA MET A 89 -21.36 -28.30 10.43
C MET A 89 -21.64 -29.61 9.67
N LYS A 90 -20.69 -30.13 8.88
CA LYS A 90 -20.91 -31.33 8.05
C LYS A 90 -20.22 -32.55 8.63
N VAL A 91 -20.97 -33.42 9.31
CA VAL A 91 -20.48 -34.75 9.68
C VAL A 91 -20.53 -35.66 8.46
N LEU A 92 -19.40 -35.82 7.75
CA LEU A 92 -19.30 -36.80 6.68
C LEU A 92 -19.15 -38.21 7.28
N SER A 93 -19.82 -39.19 6.69
CA SER A 93 -19.80 -40.60 7.12
C SER A 93 -18.43 -41.27 7.00
N GLY A 94 -17.46 -40.65 6.30
CA GLY A 94 -16.07 -41.11 6.21
C GLY A 94 -15.15 -40.59 7.33
N GLY A 95 -15.69 -39.89 8.34
CA GLY A 95 -14.91 -39.30 9.42
C GLY A 95 -14.12 -38.05 8.99
N ILE A 96 -13.22 -37.60 9.87
CA ILE A 96 -12.44 -36.35 9.72
C ILE A 96 -11.65 -36.33 8.39
N LEU A 97 -11.06 -37.46 8.00
CA LEU A 97 -10.26 -37.55 6.76
C LEU A 97 -11.11 -37.29 5.49
N ALA A 98 -12.33 -37.84 5.42
CA ALA A 98 -13.20 -37.62 4.26
C ALA A 98 -13.69 -36.17 4.19
N GLN A 99 -13.82 -35.51 5.34
CA GLN A 99 -14.24 -34.12 5.48
C GLN A 99 -13.13 -33.16 5.09
N GLU A 100 -11.87 -33.47 5.45
CA GLU A 100 -10.68 -32.74 5.00
C GLU A 100 -10.49 -32.84 3.48
N ILE A 101 -10.66 -34.03 2.90
CA ILE A 101 -10.59 -34.22 1.43
C ILE A 101 -11.70 -33.44 0.72
N ALA A 102 -12.93 -33.46 1.26
CA ALA A 102 -14.04 -32.72 0.69
C ALA A 102 -13.87 -31.19 0.81
N ALA A 103 -13.28 -30.71 1.91
CA ALA A 103 -12.98 -29.30 2.11
C ALA A 103 -11.88 -28.84 1.14
N SER A 104 -10.76 -29.57 1.06
CA SER A 104 -9.61 -29.24 0.20
C SER A 104 -9.90 -29.29 -1.30
N THR A 105 -10.88 -30.08 -1.74
CA THR A 105 -11.32 -30.12 -3.15
C THR A 105 -12.30 -29.02 -3.54
N GLN A 106 -12.68 -28.13 -2.61
CA GLN A 106 -13.58 -27.05 -2.95
C GLN A 106 -12.91 -25.99 -3.83
N SER A 107 -13.51 -25.76 -4.99
CA SER A 107 -13.15 -24.68 -5.92
C SER A 107 -13.17 -23.29 -5.27
N MET A 108 -13.92 -23.10 -4.17
CA MET A 108 -13.94 -21.86 -3.40
C MET A 108 -12.61 -21.57 -2.70
N LEU A 109 -11.90 -22.59 -2.18
CA LEU A 109 -10.58 -22.40 -1.56
C LEU A 109 -9.53 -22.03 -2.60
N VAL A 110 -9.55 -22.70 -3.75
CA VAL A 110 -8.66 -22.36 -4.88
C VAL A 110 -8.94 -20.93 -5.36
N GLY A 111 -10.21 -20.55 -5.51
CA GLY A 111 -10.60 -19.19 -5.87
C GLY A 111 -10.16 -18.15 -4.84
N ALA A 112 -10.26 -18.46 -3.54
CA ALA A 112 -9.80 -17.60 -2.47
C ALA A 112 -8.28 -17.40 -2.48
N ALA A 113 -7.51 -18.48 -2.66
CA ALA A 113 -6.04 -18.42 -2.73
C ALA A 113 -5.56 -17.61 -3.96
N ILE A 114 -6.21 -17.79 -5.11
CA ILE A 114 -5.95 -16.98 -6.30
C ILE A 114 -6.31 -15.52 -6.02
N SER A 115 -7.50 -15.25 -5.47
CA SER A 115 -7.95 -13.90 -5.14
C SER A 115 -6.98 -13.20 -4.18
N GLU A 116 -6.51 -13.90 -3.14
CA GLU A 116 -5.53 -13.38 -2.19
C GLU A 116 -4.23 -13.00 -2.89
N THR A 117 -3.60 -13.95 -3.59
CA THR A 117 -2.32 -13.75 -4.27
C THR A 117 -2.36 -12.59 -5.26
N TRP A 118 -3.41 -12.52 -6.07
CA TRP A 118 -3.59 -11.45 -7.04
C TRP A 118 -3.87 -10.10 -6.39
N SER A 119 -4.69 -10.07 -5.33
CA SER A 119 -5.01 -8.84 -4.62
C SER A 119 -3.78 -8.24 -3.94
N VAL A 120 -2.90 -9.07 -3.37
CA VAL A 120 -1.62 -8.62 -2.81
C VAL A 120 -0.75 -8.00 -3.90
N ASN A 121 -0.47 -8.74 -4.97
CA ASN A 121 0.41 -8.28 -6.05
C ASN A 121 -0.10 -6.99 -6.72
N LEU A 122 -1.41 -6.91 -6.98
CA LEU A 122 -2.01 -5.72 -7.58
C LEU A 122 -2.06 -4.53 -6.61
N SER A 123 -2.24 -4.75 -5.30
CA SER A 123 -2.20 -3.67 -4.31
C SER A 123 -0.83 -2.99 -4.27
N VAL A 124 0.25 -3.80 -4.31
CA VAL A 124 1.63 -3.29 -4.38
C VAL A 124 1.85 -2.50 -5.67
N LEU A 125 1.46 -3.07 -6.80
CA LEU A 125 1.59 -2.42 -8.10
C LEU A 125 0.85 -1.08 -8.17
N ILE A 126 -0.35 -1.00 -7.56
CA ILE A 126 -1.13 0.24 -7.47
C ILE A 126 -0.43 1.26 -6.57
N ALA A 127 0.15 0.83 -5.45
CA ALA A 127 0.91 1.71 -4.56
C ALA A 127 2.13 2.31 -5.30
N ASP A 128 2.87 1.49 -6.05
CA ASP A 128 4.06 1.91 -6.82
C ASP A 128 3.66 2.87 -7.94
N ALA A 129 2.60 2.53 -8.69
CA ALA A 129 2.02 3.41 -9.71
C ALA A 129 1.60 4.76 -9.14
N PHE A 130 1.06 4.79 -7.91
CA PHE A 130 0.67 6.03 -7.25
C PHE A 130 1.88 6.90 -6.89
N VAL A 131 2.95 6.30 -6.33
CA VAL A 131 4.19 7.02 -6.01
C VAL A 131 4.84 7.57 -7.28
N VAL A 132 4.89 6.77 -8.34
CA VAL A 132 5.41 7.20 -9.65
C VAL A 132 4.56 8.33 -10.24
N TRP A 133 3.24 8.25 -10.14
CA TRP A 133 2.35 9.33 -10.58
C TRP A 133 2.63 10.64 -9.83
N VAL A 134 2.85 10.59 -8.52
CA VAL A 134 3.21 11.77 -7.72
C VAL A 134 4.54 12.35 -8.18
N ALA A 135 5.56 11.51 -8.36
CA ALA A 135 6.87 11.93 -8.87
C ALA A 135 6.76 12.56 -10.26
N TRP A 136 5.92 11.98 -11.12
CA TRP A 136 5.65 12.46 -12.47
C TRP A 136 5.05 13.87 -12.47
N VAL A 137 4.03 14.10 -11.65
CA VAL A 137 3.35 15.41 -11.52
C VAL A 137 4.30 16.49 -10.99
N ILE A 138 5.25 16.13 -10.11
CA ILE A 138 6.21 17.05 -9.50
C ILE A 138 7.31 17.51 -10.47
N TRP A 139 7.56 16.76 -11.55
CA TRP A 139 8.57 17.06 -12.56
C TRP A 139 7.98 17.53 -13.89
N PRO A 140 7.36 18.73 -13.96
CA PRO A 140 6.87 19.24 -15.23
C PRO A 140 8.06 19.55 -16.16
N GLY A 141 7.99 19.07 -17.39
CA GLY A 141 8.89 19.45 -18.49
C GLY A 141 10.16 18.60 -18.67
N ASN A 142 10.48 17.66 -17.78
CA ASN A 142 11.62 16.77 -17.99
C ASN A 142 11.21 15.45 -18.65
N ARG A 143 11.18 15.44 -19.99
CA ARG A 143 10.77 14.26 -20.78
C ARG A 143 11.60 13.02 -20.47
N GLY A 144 12.92 13.17 -20.27
CA GLY A 144 13.81 12.04 -19.99
C GLY A 144 13.44 11.33 -18.68
N PHE A 145 13.17 12.12 -17.64
CA PHE A 145 12.75 11.58 -16.34
C PHE A 145 11.41 10.84 -16.41
N HIS A 146 10.45 11.39 -17.17
CA HIS A 146 9.17 10.73 -17.44
C HIS A 146 9.35 9.38 -18.16
N TRP A 147 10.22 9.32 -19.16
CA TRP A 147 10.56 8.06 -19.82
C TRP A 147 11.18 7.04 -18.88
N THR A 148 12.12 7.46 -18.02
CA THR A 148 12.73 6.56 -17.02
C THR A 148 11.67 5.98 -16.07
N LEU A 149 10.78 6.82 -15.53
CA LEU A 149 9.70 6.35 -14.65
C LEU A 149 8.72 5.42 -15.38
N ALA A 150 8.37 5.72 -16.64
CA ALA A 150 7.49 4.88 -17.43
C ALA A 150 8.10 3.49 -17.69
N VAL A 151 9.39 3.43 -18.02
CA VAL A 151 10.11 2.15 -18.23
C VAL A 151 10.18 1.36 -16.92
N LEU A 152 10.51 2.00 -15.79
CA LEU A 152 10.54 1.34 -14.49
C LEU A 152 9.17 0.75 -14.13
N MET A 153 8.08 1.51 -14.30
CA MET A 153 6.73 0.99 -14.07
C MET A 153 6.37 -0.15 -15.03
N LEU A 154 6.78 -0.09 -16.30
CA LEU A 154 6.50 -1.15 -17.25
C LEU A 154 7.18 -2.47 -16.84
N VAL A 155 8.44 -2.40 -16.39
CA VAL A 155 9.17 -3.56 -15.86
C VAL A 155 8.46 -4.10 -14.62
N ASP A 156 8.06 -3.22 -13.70
CA ASP A 156 7.38 -3.61 -12.46
C ASP A 156 6.02 -4.29 -12.69
N ILE A 157 5.22 -3.76 -13.62
CA ILE A 157 3.98 -4.40 -14.10
C ILE A 157 4.30 -5.79 -14.68
N GLY A 158 5.31 -5.89 -15.55
CA GLY A 158 5.68 -7.13 -16.21
C GLY A 158 6.11 -8.22 -15.22
N VAL A 159 6.94 -7.87 -14.24
CA VAL A 159 7.39 -8.80 -13.20
C VAL A 159 6.25 -9.21 -12.28
N SER A 160 5.41 -8.25 -11.84
CA SER A 160 4.26 -8.55 -10.98
C SER A 160 3.25 -9.49 -11.66
N LEU A 161 2.99 -9.29 -12.96
CA LEU A 161 2.15 -10.21 -13.74
C LEU A 161 2.79 -11.59 -13.90
N ALA A 162 4.10 -11.64 -14.13
CA ALA A 162 4.81 -12.91 -14.24
C ALA A 162 4.72 -13.72 -12.94
N VAL A 163 4.87 -13.09 -11.77
CA VAL A 163 4.71 -13.76 -10.46
C VAL A 163 3.28 -14.27 -10.28
N ALA A 164 2.27 -13.43 -10.55
CA ALA A 164 0.87 -13.81 -10.41
C ALA A 164 0.44 -14.95 -11.34
N ILE A 165 1.06 -15.09 -12.51
CA ILE A 165 0.83 -16.21 -13.44
C ILE A 165 1.59 -17.46 -12.96
N SER A 166 2.85 -17.31 -12.56
CA SER A 166 3.66 -18.42 -12.04
C SER A 166 3.03 -19.08 -10.81
N SER A 167 2.37 -18.31 -9.93
CA SER A 167 1.66 -18.85 -8.78
C SER A 167 0.47 -19.74 -9.15
N ILE A 168 -0.16 -19.50 -10.31
CA ILE A 168 -1.24 -20.37 -10.84
C ILE A 168 -0.66 -21.65 -11.44
N LEU A 169 0.52 -21.57 -12.04
CA LEU A 169 1.17 -22.67 -12.75
C LEU A 169 2.04 -23.57 -11.86
N GLU A 170 2.15 -23.25 -10.56
CA GLU A 170 3.03 -23.94 -9.59
C GLU A 170 4.50 -24.04 -10.07
N ALA A 171 4.95 -23.11 -10.92
CA ALA A 171 6.31 -23.07 -11.43
C ALA A 171 7.29 -22.49 -10.39
N MET A 172 8.60 -22.76 -10.51
CA MET A 172 9.61 -22.22 -9.57
C MET A 172 9.47 -20.70 -9.36
N THR A 173 8.93 -20.30 -8.22
CA THR A 173 8.55 -18.91 -7.90
C THR A 173 9.69 -18.10 -7.28
N ASN A 174 10.60 -18.77 -6.57
CA ASN A 174 11.53 -18.10 -5.65
C ASN A 174 12.38 -16.99 -6.28
N THR A 175 12.97 -17.23 -7.47
CA THR A 175 13.80 -16.22 -8.15
C THR A 175 12.96 -15.02 -8.61
N LEU A 176 11.73 -15.27 -9.04
CA LEU A 176 10.85 -14.25 -9.59
C LEU A 176 10.28 -13.35 -8.50
N ASP A 177 9.96 -13.93 -7.32
CA ASP A 177 9.52 -13.18 -6.14
C ASP A 177 10.58 -12.16 -5.71
N TRP A 178 11.86 -12.56 -5.70
CA TRP A 178 12.98 -11.65 -5.42
C TRP A 178 13.10 -10.52 -6.42
N VAL A 179 12.96 -10.84 -7.71
CA VAL A 179 13.03 -9.84 -8.77
C VAL A 179 11.86 -8.86 -8.64
N GLN A 180 10.66 -9.31 -8.25
CA GLN A 180 9.51 -8.45 -8.00
C GLN A 180 9.78 -7.46 -6.87
N ILE A 181 10.30 -7.95 -5.75
CA ILE A 181 10.58 -7.11 -4.58
C ILE A 181 11.65 -6.07 -4.91
N LEU A 182 12.74 -6.50 -5.56
CA LEU A 182 13.83 -5.60 -5.97
C LEU A 182 13.33 -4.56 -6.97
N CYS A 183 12.46 -4.97 -7.90
CA CYS A 183 11.87 -4.08 -8.89
C CYS A 183 10.99 -3.01 -8.22
N SER A 184 10.04 -3.43 -7.39
CA SER A 184 9.16 -2.53 -6.62
C SER A 184 9.96 -1.57 -5.72
N LEU A 185 10.97 -2.09 -5.01
CA LEU A 185 11.86 -1.30 -4.17
C LEU A 185 12.64 -0.27 -4.99
N LEU A 186 13.15 -0.66 -6.16
CA LEU A 186 13.89 0.23 -7.06
C LEU A 186 12.99 1.35 -7.57
N VAL A 187 11.77 1.02 -8.04
CA VAL A 187 10.79 2.00 -8.53
C VAL A 187 10.46 3.01 -7.44
N ASN A 188 10.11 2.53 -6.25
CA ASN A 188 9.77 3.38 -5.11
C ASN A 188 10.95 4.25 -4.67
N THR A 189 12.15 3.69 -4.60
CA THR A 189 13.37 4.43 -4.21
C THR A 189 13.67 5.53 -5.21
N VAL A 190 13.65 5.23 -6.52
CA VAL A 190 13.92 6.21 -7.57
C VAL A 190 12.86 7.31 -7.56
N ALA A 191 11.57 6.96 -7.52
CA ALA A 191 10.47 7.92 -7.52
C ALA A 191 10.55 8.84 -6.29
N THR A 192 10.79 8.26 -5.13
CA THR A 192 10.99 8.99 -3.88
C THR A 192 12.16 9.94 -3.92
N LEU A 193 13.36 9.44 -4.26
CA LEU A 193 14.56 10.26 -4.24
C LEU A 193 14.37 11.44 -5.19
N SER A 194 13.65 11.24 -6.29
CA SER A 194 13.28 12.29 -7.23
C SER A 194 12.31 13.32 -6.64
N ILE A 195 11.32 12.89 -5.84
CA ILE A 195 10.42 13.78 -5.10
C ILE A 195 11.22 14.59 -4.06
N GLY A 196 12.04 13.92 -3.25
CA GLY A 196 12.85 14.53 -2.20
C GLY A 196 13.87 15.52 -2.76
N TYR A 197 14.58 15.16 -3.83
CA TYR A 197 15.52 16.04 -4.52
C TYR A 197 14.83 17.30 -5.04
N ARG A 198 13.66 17.16 -5.68
CA ARG A 198 12.90 18.32 -6.19
C ARG A 198 12.40 19.20 -5.05
N GLY A 199 11.92 18.59 -3.97
CA GLY A 199 11.54 19.29 -2.74
C GLY A 199 12.68 20.11 -2.16
N ARG A 200 13.88 19.52 -2.07
CA ARG A 200 15.09 20.21 -1.59
C ARG A 200 15.51 21.35 -2.52
N LYS A 201 15.50 21.15 -3.84
CA LYS A 201 15.87 22.21 -4.81
C LYS A 201 14.90 23.38 -4.76
N HIS A 202 13.59 23.12 -4.75
CA HIS A 202 12.58 24.17 -4.59
C HIS A 202 12.79 24.93 -3.28
N HIS A 203 13.05 24.19 -2.19
CA HIS A 203 13.34 24.80 -0.90
C HIS A 203 14.59 25.69 -0.94
N GLN A 204 15.70 25.26 -1.54
CA GLN A 204 16.90 26.10 -1.66
C GLN A 204 16.63 27.42 -2.38
N THR A 205 15.76 27.40 -3.40
CA THR A 205 15.36 28.62 -4.13
C THR A 205 14.44 29.51 -3.29
N THR A 206 13.48 28.94 -2.54
CA THR A 206 12.48 29.70 -1.77
C THR A 206 12.96 30.09 -0.35
N GLN A 207 13.94 29.40 0.22
CA GLN A 207 14.52 29.71 1.54
C GLN A 207 15.26 31.05 1.59
N ILE A 208 15.62 31.61 0.43
CA ILE A 208 16.16 32.97 0.36
C ILE A 208 15.10 33.99 0.81
N VAL A 209 13.81 33.63 0.85
CA VAL A 209 12.70 34.58 1.10
C VAL A 209 11.80 34.21 2.31
N SER A 210 11.72 32.96 2.77
CA SER A 210 10.74 32.56 3.80
C SER A 210 11.33 31.75 4.97
N PHE A 211 11.26 32.33 6.17
CA PHE A 211 11.72 31.74 7.43
C PHE A 211 10.73 30.68 7.99
N ARG A 212 11.24 29.44 8.09
CA ARG A 212 11.41 28.65 9.33
C ARG A 212 10.35 27.67 9.89
N ASN A 213 9.03 27.64 9.62
CA ASN A 213 8.15 26.79 10.48
C ASN A 213 7.35 25.61 9.90
N GLN A 214 7.08 25.50 8.59
CA GLN A 214 6.36 24.32 8.04
C GLN A 214 7.29 23.17 7.59
N ARG A 215 8.55 23.26 8.04
CA ARG A 215 9.74 22.60 7.47
C ARG A 215 9.82 21.09 7.69
N THR A 216 9.05 20.51 8.60
CA THR A 216 9.30 19.13 9.07
C THR A 216 8.21 18.15 8.67
N GLN A 217 6.94 18.55 8.57
CA GLN A 217 5.85 17.57 8.53
C GLN A 217 5.74 16.83 7.19
N VAL A 218 5.77 17.55 6.06
CA VAL A 218 5.66 16.92 4.73
C VAL A 218 6.90 16.11 4.38
N VAL A 219 8.08 16.59 4.78
CA VAL A 219 9.34 15.86 4.59
C VAL A 219 9.38 14.62 5.48
N ALA A 220 8.97 14.71 6.74
CA ALA A 220 8.92 13.57 7.64
C ALA A 220 7.92 12.51 7.17
N ILE A 221 6.76 12.91 6.63
CA ILE A 221 5.77 11.95 6.14
C ILE A 221 6.20 11.31 4.82
N LEU A 222 6.82 12.06 3.90
CA LEU A 222 7.48 11.49 2.74
C LEU A 222 8.61 10.54 3.15
N LEU A 223 9.42 10.89 4.15
CA LEU A 223 10.46 10.00 4.66
C LEU A 223 9.86 8.73 5.27
N LEU A 224 8.79 8.86 6.05
CA LEU A 224 8.06 7.74 6.66
C LEU A 224 7.47 6.80 5.60
N LEU A 225 6.94 7.34 4.51
CA LEU A 225 6.41 6.55 3.40
C LEU A 225 7.50 5.71 2.74
N VAL A 226 8.69 6.29 2.61
CA VAL A 226 9.86 5.72 1.94
C VAL A 226 10.52 4.69 2.82
N GLU A 227 10.67 5.03 4.09
CA GLU A 227 11.16 4.16 5.12
C GLU A 227 10.20 3.00 5.29
N SER A 228 8.88 3.21 5.19
CA SER A 228 7.90 2.13 5.20
C SER A 228 8.10 1.21 3.99
N GLY A 229 8.17 1.73 2.75
CA GLY A 229 8.43 0.91 1.56
C GLY A 229 9.76 0.15 1.60
N ALA A 230 10.82 0.77 2.13
CA ALA A 230 12.14 0.15 2.28
C ALA A 230 12.20 -0.90 3.39
N LEU A 231 11.56 -0.65 4.55
CA LEU A 231 11.41 -1.62 5.63
C LEU A 231 10.59 -2.83 5.17
N PHE A 232 9.63 -2.62 4.28
CA PHE A 232 8.81 -3.70 3.72
C PHE A 232 9.48 -4.48 2.58
N GLY A 233 10.43 -3.90 1.84
CA GLY A 233 11.26 -4.64 0.87
C GLY A 233 12.20 -5.67 1.52
N PHE A 234 12.45 -5.55 2.83
CA PHE A 234 13.30 -6.48 3.60
C PHE A 234 12.56 -7.77 4.02
N TYR A 235 11.22 -7.75 3.95
CA TYR A 235 10.35 -8.77 4.51
C TYR A 235 10.52 -10.18 3.88
N PRO A 236 10.59 -10.35 2.54
CA PRO A 236 10.67 -11.69 1.96
C PRO A 236 12.06 -12.34 2.09
N GLY A 237 13.08 -11.54 2.41
CA GLY A 237 14.41 -12.06 2.73
C GLY A 237 14.51 -12.81 4.06
N LEU A 238 13.57 -12.55 4.99
CA LEU A 238 13.47 -13.30 6.24
C LEU A 238 12.81 -14.67 6.08
N SER A 239 12.01 -14.87 5.03
CA SER A 239 11.39 -16.16 4.69
C SER A 239 12.35 -17.11 3.94
N PHE A 240 13.48 -16.61 3.44
CA PHE A 240 14.42 -17.33 2.58
C PHE A 240 15.22 -18.47 3.24
N PRO A 241 15.66 -18.40 4.52
CA PRO A 241 16.34 -19.52 5.15
C PRO A 241 15.51 -20.81 5.09
N ARG A 242 14.17 -20.70 5.13
CA ARG A 242 13.25 -21.84 5.11
C ARG A 242 13.19 -22.58 3.78
N LEU A 243 13.21 -21.89 2.65
CA LEU A 243 13.18 -22.55 1.34
C LEU A 243 14.50 -23.27 1.04
N PHE A 244 15.61 -22.68 1.48
CA PHE A 244 16.93 -23.29 1.31
C PHE A 244 17.13 -24.51 2.25
N GLU A 245 16.50 -24.49 3.42
CA GLU A 245 16.55 -25.57 4.40
C GLU A 245 15.54 -26.70 4.11
N ALA A 246 14.32 -26.37 3.66
CA ALA A 246 13.31 -27.35 3.25
C ALA A 246 13.74 -28.16 2.01
N GLN A 247 14.41 -27.52 1.04
CA GLN A 247 14.90 -28.21 -0.16
C GLN A 247 16.07 -29.15 0.13
N LYS A 248 16.77 -28.97 1.25
CA LYS A 248 17.92 -29.80 1.65
C LYS A 248 17.51 -31.03 2.45
N THR A 249 16.25 -31.17 2.85
CA THR A 249 15.83 -32.28 3.72
C THR A 249 14.40 -32.72 3.42
N GLU A 250 14.24 -33.60 2.42
CA GLU A 250 12.98 -34.31 2.11
C GLU A 250 12.35 -35.02 3.32
N ASN A 251 13.12 -35.29 4.39
CA ASN A 251 12.64 -35.92 5.62
C ASN A 251 12.13 -34.95 6.71
N TYR A 252 12.20 -33.63 6.50
CA TYR A 252 11.64 -32.61 7.42
C TYR A 252 10.37 -31.94 6.87
N ALA A 253 9.65 -32.58 5.94
CA ALA A 253 8.37 -32.09 5.42
C ALA A 253 7.25 -31.97 6.48
N HIS A 254 7.49 -32.44 7.71
CA HIS A 254 6.63 -32.20 8.88
C HIS A 254 7.14 -31.06 9.79
N ALA A 255 8.09 -30.24 9.32
CA ALA A 255 8.58 -29.06 10.04
C ALA A 255 7.48 -28.00 10.19
N VAL A 256 6.69 -28.18 11.25
CA VAL A 256 5.99 -27.19 12.08
C VAL A 256 5.26 -26.10 11.31
N THR A 257 4.25 -26.48 10.53
CA THR A 257 3.12 -25.59 10.25
C THR A 257 2.63 -25.01 11.58
N GLY A 258 2.64 -23.69 11.71
CA GLY A 258 2.30 -23.01 12.98
C GLY A 258 3.52 -22.67 13.86
N SER A 259 4.73 -22.65 13.31
CA SER A 259 5.88 -22.09 14.04
C SER A 259 5.67 -20.59 14.33
N PRO A 260 6.20 -20.04 15.44
CA PRO A 260 6.05 -18.61 15.76
C PRO A 260 6.52 -17.68 14.63
N LEU A 261 7.55 -18.09 13.90
CA LEU A 261 8.07 -17.33 12.77
C LEU A 261 7.12 -17.40 11.56
N ASP A 262 6.37 -18.49 11.32
CA ASP A 262 5.35 -18.52 10.23
C ASP A 262 4.22 -17.55 10.54
N LYS A 263 3.81 -17.49 11.79
CA LYS A 263 2.77 -16.54 12.24
C LYS A 263 3.25 -15.11 12.09
N ALA A 264 4.47 -14.80 12.54
CA ALA A 264 5.06 -13.48 12.38
C ALA A 264 5.13 -13.08 10.90
N THR A 265 5.54 -14.00 10.04
CA THR A 265 5.55 -13.82 8.58
C THR A 265 4.16 -13.49 8.05
N ASN A 266 3.15 -14.32 8.34
CA ASN A 266 1.76 -14.08 7.94
C ASN A 266 1.23 -12.71 8.41
N PHE A 267 1.48 -12.34 9.67
CA PHE A 267 1.11 -11.02 10.20
C PHE A 267 1.78 -9.87 9.43
N LEU A 268 3.05 -10.02 9.07
CA LEU A 268 3.77 -9.01 8.30
C LEU A 268 3.23 -8.89 6.86
N VAL A 269 2.84 -9.99 6.19
CA VAL A 269 2.12 -9.91 4.89
C VAL A 269 0.87 -9.05 5.04
N ILE A 270 0.06 -9.36 6.06
CA ILE A 270 -1.21 -8.66 6.29
C ILE A 270 -0.95 -7.16 6.50
N VAL A 271 -0.04 -6.81 7.41
CA VAL A 271 0.35 -5.42 7.66
C VAL A 271 0.84 -4.75 6.38
N TYR A 272 1.64 -5.45 5.58
CA TYR A 272 2.17 -4.94 4.32
C TYR A 272 1.08 -4.63 3.30
N VAL A 273 0.10 -5.51 3.11
CA VAL A 273 -1.02 -5.29 2.19
C VAL A 273 -1.83 -4.05 2.58
N TYR A 274 -2.15 -3.92 3.87
CA TYR A 274 -2.85 -2.74 4.37
C TYR A 274 -2.00 -1.47 4.30
N ALA A 275 -0.69 -1.55 4.52
CA ALA A 275 0.22 -0.42 4.35
C ALA A 275 0.30 0.03 2.88
N ALA A 276 0.37 -0.92 1.94
CA ALA A 276 0.32 -0.65 0.51
C ALA A 276 -0.99 0.04 0.11
N GLY A 277 -2.12 -0.42 0.65
CA GLY A 277 -3.42 0.25 0.44
C GLY A 277 -3.52 1.64 1.08
N LEU A 278 -2.98 1.82 2.29
CA LEU A 278 -3.00 3.09 3.02
C LEU A 278 -2.07 4.15 2.39
N ASN A 279 -1.03 3.73 1.66
CA ASN A 279 -0.04 4.64 1.09
C ASN A 279 -0.67 5.65 0.10
N PRO A 280 -1.40 5.23 -0.96
CA PRO A 280 -2.18 6.15 -1.81
C PRO A 280 -3.13 7.06 -1.03
N VAL A 281 -3.80 6.52 -0.01
CA VAL A 281 -4.75 7.25 0.84
C VAL A 281 -4.05 8.38 1.58
N ALA A 282 -2.92 8.09 2.25
CA ALA A 282 -2.14 9.06 3.00
C ALA A 282 -1.62 10.17 2.08
N ILE A 283 -1.05 9.83 0.92
CA ILE A 283 -0.53 10.83 -0.01
C ILE A 283 -1.67 11.71 -0.54
N ALA A 284 -2.80 11.12 -0.93
CA ALA A 284 -3.94 11.88 -1.44
C ALA A 284 -4.43 12.91 -0.40
N VAL A 285 -4.55 12.51 0.87
CA VAL A 285 -4.91 13.42 1.96
C VAL A 285 -3.88 14.55 2.10
N LEU A 286 -2.58 14.23 2.11
CA LEU A 286 -1.51 15.22 2.27
C LEU A 286 -1.48 16.25 1.13
N VAL A 287 -1.61 15.79 -0.11
CA VAL A 287 -1.65 16.67 -1.30
C VAL A 287 -2.83 17.63 -1.20
N ARG A 288 -3.96 17.18 -0.66
CA ARG A 288 -5.16 18.00 -0.48
C ARG A 288 -5.03 18.99 0.67
N LEU A 289 -4.57 18.54 1.82
CA LEU A 289 -4.37 19.39 2.98
C LEU A 289 -3.39 20.53 2.68
N ARG A 290 -2.25 20.22 2.04
CA ARG A 290 -1.24 21.22 1.67
C ARG A 290 -1.83 22.35 0.83
N LYS A 291 -2.65 22.01 -0.17
CA LYS A 291 -3.23 23.01 -1.07
C LYS A 291 -4.18 23.95 -0.33
N ASN A 292 -4.97 23.43 0.60
CA ASN A 292 -5.90 24.24 1.39
C ASN A 292 -5.15 25.22 2.31
N TYR A 293 -4.00 24.82 2.85
CA TYR A 293 -3.13 25.72 3.63
C TYR A 293 -2.55 26.86 2.77
N GLU A 294 -2.04 26.56 1.58
CA GLU A 294 -1.49 27.58 0.66
C GLU A 294 -2.56 28.61 0.28
N GLN A 295 -3.81 28.18 0.02
CA GLN A 295 -4.92 29.08 -0.28
C GLN A 295 -5.33 29.96 0.91
N SER A 296 -5.34 29.40 2.12
CA SER A 296 -5.72 30.13 3.34
C SER A 296 -4.71 31.22 3.67
N PHE A 297 -3.41 30.96 3.42
CA PHE A 297 -2.35 31.94 3.67
C PHE A 297 -2.47 33.17 2.76
N HIS A 298 -2.74 32.97 1.46
CA HIS A 298 -2.94 34.08 0.53
C HIS A 298 -4.18 34.93 0.85
N LEU A 299 -5.25 34.31 1.37
CA LEU A 299 -6.43 35.04 1.84
C LEU A 299 -6.10 35.95 3.02
N GLN A 300 -5.29 35.47 3.98
CA GLN A 300 -4.89 36.24 5.15
C GLN A 300 -3.96 37.41 4.79
N GLU A 301 -3.02 37.21 3.86
CA GLU A 301 -2.14 38.26 3.35
C GLU A 301 -2.94 39.38 2.64
N ASN A 302 -3.93 39.00 1.84
CA ASN A 302 -4.82 39.96 1.18
C ASN A 302 -5.70 40.73 2.19
N MET A 303 -6.17 40.08 3.27
CA MET A 303 -6.94 40.77 4.31
C MET A 303 -6.09 41.81 5.06
N HIS A 304 -4.84 41.49 5.41
CA HIS A 304 -3.93 42.45 6.04
C HIS A 304 -3.57 43.63 5.11
N ALA A 305 -3.48 43.41 3.80
CA ALA A 305 -3.28 44.48 2.84
C ALA A 305 -4.49 45.44 2.76
N ILE A 306 -5.71 44.96 3.03
CA ILE A 306 -6.93 45.78 3.02
C ILE A 306 -7.10 46.54 4.35
N GLU A 307 -6.74 45.97 5.49
CA GLU A 307 -6.91 46.63 6.81
C GLU A 307 -5.93 47.79 7.06
N HIS A 308 -4.81 47.86 6.35
CA HIS A 308 -3.82 48.95 6.48
C HIS A 308 -3.57 49.72 5.17
N PRO A 309 -4.58 50.45 4.64
CA PRO A 309 -4.43 51.21 3.40
C PRO A 309 -3.53 52.45 3.54
N THR A 310 -3.20 52.88 4.77
CA THR A 310 -2.55 54.18 5.05
C THR A 310 -1.10 54.31 4.63
N ASN A 311 -0.40 53.22 4.27
CA ASN A 311 1.00 53.28 3.80
C ASN A 311 1.16 53.17 2.26
N ALA A 312 0.09 52.94 1.50
CA ALA A 312 0.17 52.81 0.04
C ALA A 312 0.18 54.17 -0.69
N ALA A 313 -0.20 55.26 -0.02
CA ALA A 313 -0.30 56.59 -0.64
C ALA A 313 1.05 57.32 -0.81
N SER A 314 2.13 56.89 -0.17
CA SER A 314 3.44 57.58 -0.24
C SER A 314 4.41 57.03 -1.29
N LEU A 315 4.00 56.04 -2.10
CA LEU A 315 4.88 55.33 -3.04
C LEU A 315 4.54 55.53 -4.52
N TRP A 316 3.58 56.38 -4.85
CA TRP A 316 3.37 56.83 -6.23
C TRP A 316 4.11 58.15 -6.46
N PRO A 317 5.30 58.14 -7.11
CA PRO A 317 5.93 59.35 -7.57
C PRO A 317 5.00 59.98 -8.61
N GLU A 318 4.48 61.15 -8.24
CA GLU A 318 3.73 62.09 -9.05
C GLU A 318 4.37 62.19 -10.45
N GLN A 319 3.79 61.50 -11.43
CA GLN A 319 4.19 61.60 -12.84
C GLN A 319 3.85 63.01 -13.32
N ARG A 320 4.84 63.89 -13.20
CA ARG A 320 4.82 65.26 -13.69
C ARG A 320 4.77 65.20 -15.23
N THR A 321 3.62 65.52 -15.79
CA THR A 321 3.40 65.69 -17.22
C THR A 321 4.21 66.89 -17.71
N SER A 322 5.32 66.63 -18.43
CA SER A 322 6.03 67.66 -19.19
C SER A 322 5.44 67.73 -20.60
N SER A 323 4.48 68.63 -20.79
CA SER A 323 4.09 69.14 -22.10
C SER A 323 5.07 70.25 -22.51
N THR A 324 5.85 70.04 -23.57
CA THR A 324 6.52 71.12 -24.30
C THR A 324 6.49 70.80 -25.80
N THR A 325 5.73 71.66 -26.50
CA THR A 325 5.93 72.24 -27.84
C THR A 325 6.45 71.36 -28.97
#